data_AF-A0A8T4HU57-F1
#
_entry.id   AF-A0A8T4HU57-F1
#
_cell.length_a   1.000
_cell.length_b   1.000
_cell.length_c   1.000
_cell.angle_alpha   90.00
_cell.angle_beta   90.00
_cell.angle_gamma   90.00
#
_symmetry.space_group_name_H-M   'P 1'
#
loop_
_entity.id
_entity.type
_entity.pdbx_description
1 polymer ?
#
loop_
_entity_poly.entity_id
_entity_poly.type
_entity_poly.pdbx_seq_one_letter_code
_entity_poly.pdbx_strand_id
1 'polypeptide(L)' 'SYFAGQDIYSLFRREAGHISGQWKWGPRMTATLRIVQDRLARVGEGQGTVLDALRAGQRATMPDLESLGLNVREGSR' A
#
# COMPACT_ATOMS: atom_id res chain seq x y z
N SER A 1 33.00 -7.91 -0.53
CA SER A 1 32.15 -6.71 -0.58
C SER A 1 30.74 -7.09 -0.16
N TYR A 2 29.93 -6.15 0.33
CA TYR A 2 28.59 -6.43 0.90
C TYR A 2 27.64 -7.15 -0.07
N PHE A 3 27.73 -6.89 -1.37
CA PHE A 3 26.87 -7.48 -2.41
C PHE A 3 27.57 -8.51 -3.30
N ALA A 4 28.66 -9.14 -2.83
CA ALA A 4 29.37 -10.20 -3.57
C ALA A 4 29.76 -9.85 -5.03
N GLY A 5 29.99 -8.57 -5.33
CA GLY A 5 30.36 -8.10 -6.67
C GLY A 5 29.18 -7.76 -7.60
N GLN A 6 27.94 -7.82 -7.11
CA GLN A 6 26.77 -7.41 -7.88
C GLN A 6 26.75 -5.90 -8.14
N ASP A 7 26.53 -5.51 -9.40
CA ASP A 7 26.19 -4.14 -9.76
C ASP A 7 24.72 -3.85 -9.41
N ILE A 8 24.50 -3.46 -8.16
CA ILE A 8 23.17 -3.14 -7.63
C ILE A 8 22.55 -1.90 -8.27
N TYR A 9 23.34 -0.97 -8.80
CA TYR A 9 22.81 0.25 -9.39
C TYR A 9 22.24 0.00 -10.77
N SER A 10 22.91 -0.83 -11.58
CA SER A 10 22.35 -1.29 -12.85
C SER A 10 21.11 -2.17 -12.65
N LEU A 11 21.12 -3.02 -11.61
CA LEU A 11 19.95 -3.79 -11.19
C LEU A 11 18.77 -2.86 -10.86
N PHE A 12 18.92 -1.92 -9.92
CA PHE A 12 17.82 -1.02 -9.53
C PHE A 12 17.29 -0.20 -10.71
N ARG A 13 18.17 0.26 -11.62
CA ARG A 13 17.77 1.03 -12.80
C ARG A 13 16.92 0.21 -13.77
N ARG A 14 17.27 -1.06 -13.97
CA ARG A 14 16.47 -1.99 -14.78
C ARG A 14 15.10 -2.26 -14.14
N GLU A 15 15.08 -2.58 -12.85
CA GLU A 15 13.83 -2.91 -12.15
C GLU A 15 12.91 -1.69 -12.01
N ALA A 16 13.47 -0.48 -11.89
CA ALA A 16 12.68 0.76 -11.90
C ALA A 16 11.90 0.94 -13.22
N GLY A 17 12.39 0.39 -14.33
CA GLY A 17 11.68 0.37 -15.62
C GLY A 17 10.39 -0.47 -15.62
N HIS A 18 10.18 -1.32 -14.61
CA HIS A 18 8.96 -2.13 -14.45
C HIS A 18 7.90 -1.47 -13.56
N ILE A 19 8.21 -0.34 -12.91
CA ILE A 19 7.27 0.36 -12.03
C ILE A 19 6.17 1.01 -12.89
N SER A 20 4.91 0.66 -12.62
CA SER A 20 3.76 1.25 -13.32
C SER A 20 3.59 2.73 -12.96
N GLY A 21 3.56 3.59 -13.97
CA GLY A 21 3.20 5.00 -13.83
C GLY A 21 1.71 5.27 -13.60
N GLN A 22 0.86 4.22 -13.58
CA GLN A 22 -0.58 4.35 -13.41
C GLN A 22 -1.02 4.43 -11.94
N TRP A 23 -0.14 4.08 -11.00
CA TRP A 23 -0.44 4.13 -9.58
C TRP A 23 -0.60 5.58 -9.12
N LYS A 24 -1.66 5.85 -8.35
CA LYS A 24 -1.91 7.17 -7.77
C LYS A 24 -2.03 7.04 -6.27
N TRP A 25 -1.33 7.91 -5.57
CA TRP A 25 -1.47 8.05 -4.14
C TRP A 25 -2.63 8.99 -3.81
N GLY A 26 -3.52 8.54 -2.93
CA GLY A 26 -4.61 9.38 -2.41
C GLY A 26 -4.12 10.40 -1.37
N PRO A 27 -4.88 11.46 -1.11
CA PRO A 27 -4.48 12.55 -0.19
C PRO A 27 -4.35 12.10 1.27
N ARG A 28 -4.85 10.91 1.61
CA ARG A 28 -4.80 10.30 2.95
C ARG A 28 -3.95 9.03 3.01
N MET A 29 -3.10 8.78 2.01
CA MET A 29 -2.30 7.56 1.86
C MET A 29 -1.55 7.12 3.14
N THR A 30 -1.00 8.06 3.91
CA THR A 30 -0.22 7.74 5.13
C THR A 30 -1.09 7.09 6.21
N ALA A 31 -2.31 7.59 6.40
CA ALA A 31 -3.25 7.03 7.38
C ALA A 31 -3.76 5.66 6.92
N THR A 32 -4.16 5.55 5.64
CA THR A 32 -4.54 4.28 5.02
C THR A 32 -3.44 3.23 5.17
N LEU A 33 -2.19 3.58 4.86
CA LEU A 33 -1.06 2.66 4.90
C LEU A 33 -0.78 2.18 6.32
N ARG A 34 -0.83 3.07 7.33
CA ARG A 34 -0.64 2.71 8.74
C ARG A 34 -1.65 1.64 9.17
N ILE A 35 -2.92 1.81 8.83
CA ILE A 35 -3.98 0.85 9.20
C ILE A 35 -3.75 -0.51 8.53
N VAL A 36 -3.35 -0.52 7.26
CA VAL A 36 -3.02 -1.76 6.55
C VAL A 36 -1.80 -2.44 7.20
N GLN A 37 -0.76 -1.67 7.52
CA GLN A 37 0.46 -2.19 8.18
C GLN A 37 0.16 -2.81 9.54
N ASP A 38 -0.60 -2.11 10.40
CA ASP A 38 -0.98 -2.59 11.74
C ASP A 38 -1.76 -3.92 11.66
N ARG A 39 -2.57 -4.10 10.61
CA ARG A 39 -3.33 -5.34 10.39
C ARG A 39 -2.47 -6.44 9.77
N LEU A 40 -1.59 -6.12 8.82
CA LEU A 40 -0.67 -7.08 8.24
C LEU A 40 0.32 -7.64 9.28
N ALA A 41 0.75 -6.82 10.25
CA ALA A 41 1.58 -7.29 11.36
C ALA A 41 0.91 -8.46 12.12
N ARG A 42 -0.39 -8.34 12.41
CA ARG A 42 -1.19 -9.39 13.07
C ARG A 42 -1.36 -10.64 12.22
N VAL A 43 -1.42 -10.49 10.89
CA VAL A 43 -1.45 -11.65 9.98
C VAL A 43 -0.18 -12.49 10.12
N GLY A 44 0.98 -11.84 10.31
CA GLY A 44 2.25 -12.53 10.61
C GLY A 44 2.23 -13.35 11.91
N GLU A 45 1.34 -12.99 12.84
CA GLU A 45 1.11 -13.70 14.10
C GLU A 45 -0.01 -14.76 13.99
N GLY A 46 -0.51 -15.03 12.77
CA GLY A 46 -1.59 -15.98 12.53
C GLY A 46 -3.00 -15.44 12.82
N GLN A 47 -3.15 -14.13 13.02
CA GLN A 47 -4.43 -13.50 13.35
C GLN A 47 -5.03 -12.78 12.13
N GLY A 48 -6.11 -13.33 11.59
CA GLY A 48 -6.83 -12.79 10.43
C GLY A 48 -6.14 -13.08 9.10
N THR A 49 -6.55 -12.37 8.05
CA THR A 49 -6.02 -12.61 6.69
C THR A 49 -5.48 -11.33 6.04
N VAL A 50 -4.64 -11.50 5.01
CA VAL A 50 -4.19 -10.39 4.15
C VAL A 50 -5.39 -9.63 3.57
N LEU A 51 -6.43 -10.35 3.15
CA LEU A 51 -7.63 -9.74 2.61
C LEU A 51 -8.36 -8.87 3.64
N ASP A 52 -8.40 -9.30 4.90
CA ASP A 52 -9.01 -8.51 5.98
C ASP A 52 -8.23 -7.23 6.27
N ALA A 53 -6.90 -7.28 6.21
CA ALA A 53 -6.05 -6.10 6.34
C ALA A 53 -6.34 -5.07 5.24
N LEU A 54 -6.46 -5.51 3.98
CA LEU A 54 -6.79 -4.63 2.86
C LEU A 54 -8.21 -4.06 2.98
N ARG A 55 -9.20 -4.89 3.35
CA ARG A 55 -10.57 -4.44 3.61
C ARG A 55 -10.67 -3.44 4.76
N ALA A 56 -9.85 -3.61 5.80
CA ALA A 56 -9.79 -2.67 6.92
C ALA A 56 -9.21 -1.31 6.47
N GLY A 57 -8.14 -1.32 5.66
CA GLY A 57 -7.60 -0.12 5.04
C GLY A 57 -8.63 0.61 4.18
N GLN A 58 -9.35 -0.11 3.32
CA GLN A 58 -10.43 0.45 2.50
C GLN A 58 -11.52 1.12 3.36
N ARG A 59 -12.10 0.37 4.32
CA ARG A 59 -13.18 0.88 5.19
C ARG A 59 -12.78 2.09 6.00
N ALA A 60 -11.52 2.17 6.44
CA ALA A 60 -11.03 3.33 7.18
C ALA A 60 -10.76 4.54 6.27
N THR A 61 -10.40 4.29 5.01
CA THR A 61 -10.06 5.37 4.07
C THR A 61 -11.29 6.12 3.59
N MET A 62 -12.43 5.43 3.37
CA MET A 62 -13.61 6.07 2.78
C MET A 62 -14.15 7.24 3.63
N PRO A 63 -14.42 7.09 4.95
CA PRO A 63 -14.90 8.19 5.77
C PRO A 63 -13.84 9.30 5.93
N ASP A 64 -12.55 8.93 6.00
CA ASP A 64 -11.44 9.88 6.05
C ASP A 64 -11.44 10.79 4.83
N LEU A 65 -11.66 10.25 3.63
CA LEU A 65 -11.76 11.05 2.41
C LEU A 65 -13.04 11.88 2.36
N GLU A 66 -14.18 11.35 2.79
CA GLU A 66 -15.45 12.10 2.89
C GLU A 66 -15.32 13.30 3.82
N SER A 67 -14.62 13.13 4.96
CA SER A 67 -14.39 14.20 5.94
C SER A 67 -13.64 15.41 5.38
N LEU A 68 -12.92 15.24 4.26
CA LEU A 68 -12.23 16.31 3.54
C LEU A 68 -13.12 17.00 2.51
N GLY A 69 -14.42 16.65 2.45
CA GLY A 69 -15.36 17.15 1.46
C GLY A 69 -15.19 16.53 0.07
N LEU A 70 -14.47 15.41 -0.05
CA LEU A 70 -14.29 14.71 -1.33
C LEU A 70 -15.53 13.87 -1.65
N ASN A 71 -15.97 13.91 -2.90
CA ASN A 71 -16.94 12.95 -3.41
C ASN A 71 -16.22 11.63 -3.74
N VAL A 72 -16.47 10.60 -2.94
CA VAL A 72 -15.81 9.30 -3.04
C VAL A 72 -16.78 8.19 -3.44
N ARG A 73 -16.24 7.17 -4.08
CA ARG A 73 -16.98 5.97 -4.51
C ARG A 73 -16.05 4.78 -4.39
N GLU A 74 -16.55 3.70 -3.81
CA GLU A 74 -15.85 2.42 -3.90
C GLU A 74 -15.93 1.89 -5.33
N GLY A 75 -14.85 1.33 -5.85
CA GLY A 75 -14.87 0.67 -7.15
C GLY A 75 -15.74 -0.58 -7.08
N SER A 76 -16.81 -0.64 -7.87
CA SER A 76 -17.54 -1.89 -8.10
C SER A 76 -16.70 -2.82 -8.95
N ARG A 77 -16.63 -4.09 -8.54
CA ARG A 77 -15.91 -5.13 -9.28
C ARG A 77 -16.67 -5.58 -10.51
#